data_AF-A0A4P5XUZ4-F1
#
_entry.id   AF-A0A4P5XUZ4-F1
#
_cell.length_a   1.000
_cell.length_b   1.000
_cell.length_c   1.000
_cell.angle_alpha   90.00
_cell.angle_beta   90.00
_cell.angle_gamma   90.00
#
_symmetry.space_group_name_H-M   'P 1'
#
loop_
_entity.id
_entity.type
_entity.pdbx_description
1 polymer ?
#
loop_
_entity_poly.entity_id
_entity_poly.type
_entity_poly.pdbx_seq_one_letter_code
_entity_poly.pdbx_strand_id
1 'polypeptide(L)'
;MTWHIHYTHQCGNCEAFYIPYEVSVLCPKCGTNEDEVKDDFISEAAGSAHVNLREGSYLPGVWHTSSFADHILYLLFSVLEQHRTTKKKKPFDAVAREAVDRIDFEDQEYLREHLYEISLKVKAELDKDDE
;
A
#
# COMPACT_ATOMS: atom_id res chain seq x y z
N MET A 1 9.07 -0.42 -17.20
CA MET A 1 8.20 0.78 -17.03
C MET A 1 7.58 0.68 -15.65
N THR A 2 7.53 1.76 -14.87
CA THR A 2 6.84 1.77 -13.57
C THR A 2 5.41 2.28 -13.75
N TRP A 3 4.43 1.59 -13.18
CA TRP A 3 3.04 2.03 -13.22
C TRP A 3 2.74 2.84 -11.95
N HIS A 4 2.52 4.14 -12.14
CA HIS A 4 2.14 5.09 -11.10
C HIS A 4 0.62 5.17 -10.96
N ILE A 5 0.14 5.24 -9.71
CA ILE A 5 -1.26 5.54 -9.42
C ILE A 5 -1.27 6.94 -8.83
N HIS A 6 -1.87 7.90 -9.55
CA HIS A 6 -1.97 9.27 -9.08
C HIS A 6 -3.30 9.47 -8.35
N TYR A 7 -3.23 9.47 -7.02
CA TYR A 7 -4.40 9.67 -6.18
C TYR A 7 -4.02 10.36 -4.88
N THR A 8 -4.80 11.38 -4.52
CA THR A 8 -4.57 12.26 -3.37
C THR A 8 -5.92 12.62 -2.77
N HIS A 9 -6.46 11.71 -1.95
CA HIS A 9 -7.67 11.96 -1.18
C HIS A 9 -7.34 12.55 0.17
N GLN A 10 -8.18 13.47 0.63
CA GLN A 10 -8.12 14.07 1.95
C GLN A 10 -9.46 13.93 2.62
N CYS A 11 -9.45 13.54 3.89
CA CYS A 11 -10.66 13.44 4.67
C CYS A 11 -11.33 14.80 4.87
N GLY A 12 -12.59 14.94 4.48
CA GLY A 12 -13.35 16.19 4.62
C GLY A 12 -13.57 16.64 6.07
N ASN A 13 -13.37 15.75 7.05
CA ASN A 13 -13.54 16.06 8.48
C ASN A 13 -12.23 16.42 9.20
N CYS A 14 -11.12 15.75 8.89
CA CYS A 14 -9.86 15.91 9.63
C CYS A 14 -8.63 16.18 8.74
N GLU A 15 -8.85 16.34 7.44
CA GLU A 15 -7.87 16.65 6.40
C GLU A 15 -6.74 15.61 6.26
N ALA A 16 -6.89 14.45 6.90
CA ALA A 16 -5.95 13.34 6.80
C ALA A 16 -5.93 12.77 5.38
N PHE A 17 -4.74 12.62 4.81
CA PHE A 17 -4.58 11.84 3.59
C PHE A 17 -4.73 10.37 3.89
N TYR A 18 -5.51 9.65 3.10
CA TYR A 18 -5.61 8.19 3.11
C TYR A 18 -6.19 7.70 1.79
N ILE A 19 -6.30 6.38 1.60
CA ILE A 19 -6.86 5.80 0.37
C ILE A 19 -8.10 4.97 0.74
N PRO A 20 -9.32 5.47 0.50
CA PRO A 20 -10.56 4.71 0.69
C PRO A 20 -10.71 3.69 -0.44
N TYR A 21 -10.05 2.54 -0.34
CA TYR A 21 -10.06 1.53 -1.41
C TYR A 21 -11.32 0.65 -1.46
N GLU A 22 -12.23 0.80 -0.49
CA GLU A 22 -13.55 0.16 -0.48
C GLU A 22 -14.51 0.95 0.43
N VAL A 23 -15.81 0.77 0.25
CA VAL A 23 -16.88 1.49 1.01
C VAL A 23 -16.76 1.32 2.53
N SER A 24 -16.19 0.21 3.01
CA SER A 24 -16.00 -0.06 4.44
C SER A 24 -14.78 0.64 5.05
N VAL A 25 -13.91 1.25 4.26
CA VAL A 25 -12.70 1.91 4.75
C VAL A 25 -13.04 3.30 5.28
N LEU A 26 -13.11 3.40 6.60
CA LEU A 26 -13.26 4.65 7.31
C LEU A 26 -11.94 5.42 7.31
N CYS A 27 -12.01 6.75 7.50
CA CYS A 27 -10.81 7.55 7.69
C CYS A 27 -9.99 6.99 8.88
N PRO A 28 -8.73 6.59 8.67
CA PRO A 28 -7.92 5.96 9.73
C PRO A 28 -7.59 6.90 10.91
N LYS A 29 -7.69 8.22 10.70
CA LYS A 29 -7.42 9.22 11.74
C LYS A 29 -8.63 9.54 12.61
N CYS A 30 -9.83 9.64 12.03
CA CYS A 30 -11.01 10.14 12.74
C CYS A 30 -12.24 9.21 12.69
N GLY A 31 -12.19 8.12 11.92
CA GLY A 31 -13.27 7.15 11.78
C GLY A 31 -14.47 7.64 10.95
N THR A 32 -14.38 8.83 10.33
CA THR A 32 -15.43 9.33 9.44
C THR A 32 -15.58 8.43 8.22
N ASN A 33 -16.83 8.10 7.88
CA ASN A 33 -17.16 7.47 6.60
C ASN A 33 -17.25 8.53 5.51
N GLU A 34 -16.66 8.27 4.36
CA GLU A 34 -16.72 9.17 3.20
C GLU A 34 -17.31 8.45 2.01
N ASP A 35 -18.00 9.20 1.15
CA ASP A 35 -18.65 8.65 -0.04
C ASP A 35 -17.64 8.39 -1.17
N GLU A 36 -16.44 8.99 -1.10
CA GLU A 36 -15.38 8.80 -2.09
C GLU A 36 -14.68 7.45 -1.88
N VAL A 37 -14.59 6.67 -2.95
CA VAL A 37 -13.92 5.35 -2.97
C VAL A 37 -13.07 5.23 -4.22
N LYS A 38 -11.82 4.80 -4.07
CA LYS A 38 -10.89 4.42 -5.14
C LYS A 38 -10.83 2.88 -5.19
N ASP A 39 -11.90 2.27 -5.70
CA ASP A 39 -12.16 0.83 -5.65
C ASP A 39 -11.20 -0.03 -6.50
N ASP A 40 -10.56 0.58 -7.49
CA ASP A 40 -9.52 -0.01 -8.33
C ASP A 40 -8.11 0.09 -7.73
N PHE A 41 -7.91 0.77 -6.59
CA PHE A 41 -6.56 0.99 -6.04
C PHE A 41 -5.81 -0.31 -5.78
N ILE A 42 -6.47 -1.33 -5.21
CA ILE A 42 -5.84 -2.60 -4.86
C ILE A 42 -5.38 -3.36 -6.10
N SER A 43 -6.23 -3.42 -7.14
CA SER A 43 -5.91 -4.13 -8.39
C SER A 43 -4.86 -3.38 -9.21
N GLU A 44 -4.92 -2.04 -9.27
CA GLU A 44 -3.86 -1.23 -9.89
C GLU A 44 -2.52 -1.38 -9.15
N ALA A 45 -2.52 -1.41 -7.82
CA ALA A 45 -1.31 -1.57 -7.01
C ALA A 45 -0.69 -2.97 -7.18
N ALA A 46 -1.53 -4.01 -7.25
CA ALA A 46 -1.10 -5.36 -7.56
C ALA A 46 -0.50 -5.44 -8.98
N GLY A 47 -1.17 -4.86 -9.97
CA GLY A 47 -0.67 -4.79 -11.35
C GLY A 47 0.69 -4.09 -11.44
N SER A 48 0.85 -2.95 -10.74
CA SER A 48 2.13 -2.23 -10.67
C SER A 48 3.23 -3.06 -10.00
N ALA A 49 2.93 -3.71 -8.87
CA ALA A 49 3.85 -4.62 -8.19
C ALA A 49 4.29 -5.78 -9.10
N HIS A 50 3.35 -6.38 -9.84
CA HIS A 50 3.63 -7.46 -10.78
C HIS A 50 4.52 -6.99 -11.95
N VAL A 51 4.27 -5.80 -12.51
CA VAL A 51 5.13 -5.21 -13.55
C VAL A 51 6.54 -4.98 -13.02
N ASN A 52 6.71 -4.45 -11.81
CA ASN A 52 8.03 -4.27 -11.20
C ASN A 52 8.72 -5.63 -10.99
N LEU A 53 7.99 -6.64 -10.51
CA LEU A 53 8.56 -7.97 -10.29
C LEU A 53 9.06 -8.63 -11.57
N ARG A 54 8.45 -8.36 -12.74
CA ARG A 54 8.96 -8.81 -14.04
C ARG A 54 10.33 -8.23 -14.38
N GLU A 55 10.66 -7.07 -13.83
CA GLU A 55 11.99 -6.45 -13.90
C GLU A 55 12.94 -6.96 -12.78
N GLY A 56 12.48 -7.89 -11.92
CA GLY A 56 13.28 -8.65 -10.95
C GLY A 56 13.10 -8.26 -9.48
N SER A 57 12.32 -7.23 -9.16
CA SER A 57 12.14 -6.69 -7.80
C SER A 57 10.80 -5.96 -7.68
N TYR A 58 10.11 -6.06 -6.54
CA TYR A 58 8.93 -5.22 -6.30
C TYR A 58 9.30 -3.74 -6.16
N LEU A 59 10.49 -3.47 -5.62
CA LEU A 59 11.05 -2.13 -5.54
C LEU A 59 11.76 -1.77 -6.85
N PRO A 60 11.28 -0.78 -7.62
CA PRO A 60 11.96 -0.34 -8.81
C PRO A 60 13.22 0.48 -8.45
N GLY A 61 14.25 0.39 -9.29
CA GLY A 61 15.51 1.11 -9.08
C GLY A 61 15.37 2.64 -9.14
N VAL A 62 14.33 3.14 -9.80
CA VAL A 62 13.96 4.57 -9.83
C VAL A 62 12.46 4.67 -9.57
N TRP A 63 12.07 5.43 -8.55
CA TRP A 63 10.67 5.74 -8.22
C TRP A 63 10.51 7.23 -7.97
N HIS A 64 9.56 7.86 -8.67
CA HIS A 64 9.20 9.25 -8.44
C HIS A 64 7.93 9.33 -7.59
N THR A 65 7.98 10.09 -6.49
CA THR A 65 6.81 10.33 -5.64
C THR A 65 6.20 11.67 -5.99
N SER A 66 5.08 11.68 -6.70
CA SER A 66 4.35 12.91 -7.07
C SER A 66 2.94 13.00 -6.48
N SER A 67 2.44 11.93 -5.86
CA SER A 67 1.14 11.87 -5.19
C SER A 67 1.21 11.11 -3.87
N PHE A 68 0.14 11.19 -3.07
CA PHE A 68 0.03 10.41 -1.84
C PHE A 68 0.03 8.90 -2.14
N ALA A 69 -0.71 8.48 -3.17
CA ALA A 69 -0.70 7.09 -3.60
C ALA A 69 0.68 6.60 -4.05
N ASP A 70 1.49 7.42 -4.73
CA ASP A 70 2.87 7.04 -5.08
C ASP A 70 3.74 6.78 -3.85
N HIS A 71 3.54 7.54 -2.77
CA HIS A 71 4.23 7.32 -1.51
C HIS A 71 3.80 5.99 -0.88
N ILE A 72 2.49 5.72 -0.83
CA ILE A 72 1.94 4.46 -0.30
C ILE A 72 2.42 3.26 -1.12
N LEU A 73 2.46 3.37 -2.45
CA LEU A 73 3.00 2.34 -3.34
C LEU A 73 4.47 2.03 -3.04
N TYR A 74 5.29 3.07 -2.82
CA TYR A 74 6.70 2.86 -2.47
C TYR A 74 6.87 2.08 -1.16
N LEU A 75 6.10 2.42 -0.13
CA LEU A 75 6.13 1.70 1.15
C LEU A 75 5.63 0.27 0.98
N LEU A 76 4.52 0.08 0.27
CA LEU A 76 3.95 -1.23 -0.06
C LEU A 76 4.96 -2.12 -0.79
N PHE A 77 5.65 -1.60 -1.81
CA PHE A 77 6.67 -2.35 -2.55
C PHE A 77 7.85 -2.72 -1.67
N SER A 78 8.23 -1.85 -0.72
CA SER A 78 9.25 -2.17 0.28
C SER A 78 8.84 -3.35 1.15
N VAL A 79 7.57 -3.40 1.59
CA VAL A 79 7.02 -4.51 2.37
C VAL A 79 7.03 -5.82 1.57
N LEU A 80 6.56 -5.79 0.31
CA LEU A 80 6.56 -6.95 -0.58
C LEU A 80 7.98 -7.46 -0.86
N GLU A 81 8.93 -6.55 -1.12
CA GLU A 81 10.33 -6.89 -1.38
C GLU A 81 11.00 -7.49 -0.14
N GLN A 82 10.68 -6.98 1.06
CA GLN A 82 11.17 -7.56 2.31
C GLN A 82 10.67 -9.00 2.50
N HIS A 83 9.41 -9.30 2.16
CA HIS A 83 8.90 -10.67 2.19
C HIS A 83 9.55 -11.56 1.13
N ARG A 84 9.78 -11.04 -0.07
CA ARG A 84 10.43 -11.80 -1.17
C ARG A 84 11.87 -12.16 -0.86
N THR A 85 12.61 -11.26 -0.21
CA THR A 85 14.06 -11.38 0.02
C THR A 85 14.42 -11.94 1.40
N THR A 86 13.47 -12.01 2.33
CA THR A 86 13.75 -12.59 3.65
C THR A 86 14.06 -14.08 3.54
N LYS A 87 15.18 -14.50 4.15
CA LYS A 87 15.57 -15.92 4.21
C LYS A 87 14.68 -16.74 5.16
N LYS A 88 13.94 -16.07 6.04
CA LYS A 88 13.06 -16.72 7.02
C LYS A 88 11.71 -16.97 6.35
N LYS A 89 11.23 -18.22 6.35
CA LYS A 89 9.87 -18.56 5.92
C LYS A 89 8.84 -18.05 6.94
N LYS A 90 8.62 -16.74 6.97
CA LYS A 90 7.56 -16.10 7.74
C LYS A 90 6.35 -15.90 6.83
N PRO A 91 5.12 -16.04 7.35
CA PRO A 91 3.94 -15.67 6.58
C PRO A 91 3.94 -14.15 6.31
N PHE A 92 3.28 -13.74 5.23
CA PHE A 92 3.35 -12.36 4.73
C PHE A 92 2.81 -11.36 5.75
N ASP A 93 1.72 -11.68 6.45
CA ASP A 93 1.13 -10.84 7.49
C ASP A 93 2.13 -10.49 8.60
N ALA A 94 2.94 -11.45 9.05
CA ALA A 94 3.98 -11.21 10.05
C ALA A 94 5.10 -10.31 9.49
N VAL A 95 5.48 -10.49 8.22
CA VAL A 95 6.48 -9.62 7.58
C VAL A 95 5.95 -8.21 7.38
N ALA A 96 4.70 -8.07 6.94
CA ALA A 96 4.04 -6.79 6.76
C ALA A 96 3.94 -6.03 8.08
N ARG A 97 3.51 -6.69 9.16
CA ARG A 97 3.47 -6.08 10.49
C ARG A 97 4.86 -5.61 10.93
N GLU A 98 5.87 -6.48 10.84
CA GLU A 98 7.25 -6.10 11.22
C GLU A 98 7.83 -4.97 10.38
N ALA A 99 7.48 -4.90 9.08
CA ALA A 99 7.95 -3.86 8.19
C ALA A 99 7.28 -2.52 8.51
N VAL A 100 5.95 -2.51 8.63
CA VAL A 100 5.15 -1.34 8.96
C VAL A 100 5.51 -0.81 10.36
N ASP A 101 5.74 -1.67 11.34
CA ASP A 101 6.11 -1.30 12.71
C ASP A 101 7.47 -0.57 12.79
N ARG A 102 8.34 -0.73 11.79
CA ARG A 102 9.65 -0.06 11.73
C ARG A 102 9.62 1.29 11.04
N ILE A 103 8.54 1.62 10.34
CA ILE A 103 8.40 2.92 9.67
C ILE A 103 8.14 3.96 10.75
N ASP A 104 8.91 5.06 10.69
CA ASP A 104 8.59 6.29 11.40
C ASP A 104 7.62 7.09 10.54
N PHE A 105 6.36 7.14 10.97
CA PHE A 105 5.29 7.86 10.27
C PHE A 105 5.22 9.33 10.68
N GLU A 106 6.09 9.79 11.58
CA GLU A 106 6.06 11.16 12.13
C GLU A 106 4.65 11.55 12.62
N ASP A 107 4.02 12.54 12.00
CA ASP A 107 2.66 13.02 12.33
C ASP A 107 1.53 12.21 11.67
N GLN A 108 1.87 11.21 10.85
CA GLN A 108 0.96 10.37 10.08
C GLN A 108 0.83 8.95 10.65
N GLU A 109 1.04 8.78 11.97
CA GLU A 109 0.96 7.49 12.67
C GLU A 109 -0.36 6.72 12.41
N TYR A 110 -1.44 7.47 12.14
CA TYR A 110 -2.73 6.91 11.76
C TYR A 110 -2.67 6.04 10.48
N LEU A 111 -1.68 6.24 9.61
CA LEU A 111 -1.49 5.43 8.40
C LEU A 111 -0.90 4.05 8.65
N ARG A 112 -0.37 3.77 9.84
CA ARG A 112 0.29 2.50 10.15
C ARG A 112 -0.64 1.32 9.86
N GLU A 113 -1.82 1.31 10.47
CA GLU A 113 -2.77 0.22 10.26
C GLU A 113 -3.30 0.22 8.82
N HIS A 114 -3.54 1.40 8.26
CA HIS A 114 -4.01 1.57 6.88
C HIS A 114 -3.05 0.93 5.85
N LEU A 115 -1.75 1.19 5.99
CA LEU A 115 -0.72 0.60 5.14
C LEU A 115 -0.62 -0.92 5.33
N TYR A 116 -0.76 -1.41 6.57
CA TYR A 116 -0.78 -2.84 6.85
C TYR A 116 -1.94 -3.53 6.13
N GLU A 117 -3.16 -3.01 6.23
CA GLU A 117 -4.35 -3.57 5.59
C GLU A 117 -4.24 -3.54 4.06
N ILE A 118 -3.78 -2.42 3.49
CA ILE A 118 -3.47 -2.32 2.05
C ILE A 118 -2.48 -3.41 1.65
N SER A 119 -1.41 -3.61 2.42
CA SER A 119 -0.39 -4.61 2.12
C SER A 119 -0.98 -6.01 2.04
N LEU A 120 -1.85 -6.38 2.99
CA LEU A 120 -2.52 -7.69 2.98
C LEU A 120 -3.42 -7.85 1.75
N LYS A 121 -4.23 -6.84 1.44
CA LYS A 121 -5.17 -6.89 0.30
C LYS A 121 -4.45 -6.97 -1.04
N VAL A 122 -3.39 -6.18 -1.24
CA VAL A 122 -2.59 -6.24 -2.47
C VAL A 122 -1.86 -7.58 -2.59
N LYS A 123 -1.34 -8.14 -1.49
CA LYS A 123 -0.72 -9.47 -1.53
C LYS A 123 -1.73 -10.55 -1.91
N ALA A 124 -2.93 -10.49 -1.33
CA ALA A 124 -4.00 -11.42 -1.65
C ALA A 124 -4.45 -11.30 -3.11
N GLU A 125 -4.44 -10.09 -3.66
CA GLU A 125 -4.74 -9.86 -5.08
C GLU A 125 -3.65 -10.43 -5.99
N LEU A 126 -2.37 -10.19 -5.67
CA LEU A 126 -1.24 -10.77 -6.39
C LEU A 126 -1.27 -12.30 -6.43
N ASP A 127 -1.68 -12.94 -5.33
CA ASP A 127 -1.74 -14.39 -5.23
C ASP A 127 -2.84 -15.02 -6.09
N LYS A 128 -3.87 -14.26 -6.48
CA LYS A 128 -4.92 -14.72 -7.41
C LYS A 128 -4.42 -14.75 -8.85
N ASP A 129 -3.55 -13.81 -9.22
CA ASP A 129 -3.01 -13.69 -10.58
C ASP A 129 -1.93 -14.75 -10.90
N ASP A 130 -1.38 -15.39 -9.88
CA ASP A 130 -0.37 -16.45 -9.99
C ASP A 130 -0.96 -17.88 -10.03
N GLU A 131 -2.29 -18.05 -9.91
CA GLU A 131 -3.04 -19.32 -10.08
C GLU A 131 -3.52 -19.55 -11.53
#